data_AF-A0A519RXL8-F1
#
_entry.id   AF-A0A519RXL8-F1
#
_cell.length_a   1.000
_cell.length_b   1.000
_cell.length_c   1.000
_cell.angle_alpha   90.00
_cell.angle_beta   90.00
_cell.angle_gamma   90.00
#
_symmetry.space_group_name_H-M   'P 1'
#
loop_
_entity.id
_entity.type
_entity.pdbx_description
1 polymer ?
#
loop_
_entity_poly.entity_id
_entity_poly.type
_entity_poly.pdbx_seq_one_letter_code
_entity_poly.pdbx_strand_id
1 'polypeptide(L)'
;MSFQLLLITPAETQAAELAQLPALFAAGLSVLHVRKPGWSRAAMEADVRAIPAAYHRRLVLHTHYELALQYALRGIHLTERARRDPALPRLLPRLPGRSVSAS
;
A
#
# COMPACT_ATOMS: atom_id res chain seq x y z
N MET A 1 -16.79 12.01 -16.32
CA MET A 1 -16.07 11.23 -15.28
C MET A 1 -14.60 11.18 -15.66
N SER A 2 -13.69 11.43 -14.72
CA SER A 2 -12.24 11.32 -14.93
C SER A 2 -11.75 9.92 -14.58
N PHE A 3 -10.88 9.33 -15.40
CA PHE A 3 -10.18 8.10 -15.04
C PHE A 3 -8.99 8.42 -14.10
N GLN A 4 -8.59 7.45 -13.28
CA GLN A 4 -7.46 7.59 -12.36
C GLN A 4 -6.35 6.61 -12.74
N LEU A 5 -5.11 7.11 -12.81
CA LEU A 5 -3.93 6.27 -12.94
C LEU A 5 -3.41 5.88 -11.55
N LEU A 6 -3.06 4.61 -11.41
CA LEU A 6 -2.39 4.07 -10.24
C LEU A 6 -1.19 3.23 -10.69
N LEU A 7 -0.16 3.17 -9.85
CA LEU A 7 1.01 2.34 -10.07
C LEU A 7 0.98 1.17 -9.09
N ILE A 8 1.30 -0.04 -9.54
CA ILE A 8 1.48 -1.20 -8.68
C ILE A 8 2.94 -1.62 -8.75
N THR A 9 3.57 -1.81 -7.60
CA THR A 9 4.95 -2.28 -7.55
C THR A 9 5.06 -3.72 -8.05
N PRO A 10 6.22 -4.12 -8.64
CA PRO A 10 6.54 -5.52 -8.89
C PRO A 10 6.49 -6.35 -7.60
N ALA A 11 6.21 -7.66 -7.70
CA ALA A 11 6.22 -8.56 -6.53
C ALA A 11 7.62 -8.68 -5.92
N GLU A 12 8.62 -8.72 -6.80
CA GLU A 12 10.02 -8.87 -6.50
C GLU A 12 10.61 -7.53 -6.05
N THR A 13 11.64 -7.58 -5.22
CA THR A 13 12.35 -6.37 -4.79
C THR A 13 13.26 -5.88 -5.91
N GLN A 14 13.19 -4.59 -6.22
CA GLN A 14 14.09 -3.96 -7.18
C GLN A 14 14.84 -2.82 -6.49
N ALA A 15 16.17 -2.83 -6.60
CA ALA A 15 17.02 -1.86 -5.90
C ALA A 15 16.69 -0.39 -6.24
N ALA A 16 16.22 -0.14 -7.47
CA ALA A 16 15.90 1.21 -7.94
C ALA A 16 14.52 1.73 -7.53
N GLU A 17 13.66 0.89 -6.94
CA GLU A 17 12.24 1.21 -6.71
C GLU A 17 12.07 2.44 -5.83
N LEU A 18 12.63 2.42 -4.62
CA LEU A 18 12.56 3.54 -3.68
C LEU A 18 13.19 4.83 -4.22
N ALA A 19 14.26 4.71 -5.01
CA ALA A 19 14.95 5.87 -5.59
C ALA A 19 14.09 6.58 -6.66
N GLN A 20 13.20 5.86 -7.34
CA GLN A 20 12.35 6.41 -8.40
C GLN A 20 11.04 7.03 -7.87
N LEU A 21 10.55 6.58 -6.71
CA LEU A 21 9.26 7.03 -6.17
C LEU A 21 9.14 8.55 -6.00
N PRO A 22 10.14 9.30 -5.48
CA PRO A 22 10.01 10.75 -5.34
C PRO A 22 9.75 11.46 -6.67
N ALA A 23 10.45 11.06 -7.73
CA ALA A 23 10.27 11.62 -9.06
C ALA A 23 8.89 11.31 -9.63
N LEU A 24 8.41 10.08 -9.43
CA LEU A 24 7.05 9.67 -9.83
C LEU A 24 5.96 10.45 -9.08
N PHE A 25 6.12 10.66 -7.78
CA PHE A 25 5.19 11.48 -6.99
C PHE A 25 5.22 12.96 -7.38
N ALA A 26 6.40 13.50 -7.71
CA ALA A 26 6.54 14.86 -8.23
C ALA A 26 5.89 15.01 -9.61
N ALA A 27 5.93 13.97 -10.45
CA ALA A 27 5.25 13.91 -11.74
C ALA A 27 3.72 13.68 -11.65
N GLY A 28 3.16 13.63 -10.44
CA GLY A 28 1.70 13.54 -10.24
C GLY A 28 1.17 12.13 -9.99
N LEU A 29 2.00 11.16 -9.59
CA LEU A 29 1.50 9.86 -9.14
C LEU A 29 0.51 10.03 -7.97
N SER A 30 -0.74 9.69 -8.23
CA SER A 30 -1.84 9.84 -7.28
C SER A 30 -1.87 8.73 -6.23
N VAL A 31 -1.66 7.48 -6.64
CA VAL A 31 -1.74 6.30 -5.77
C VAL A 31 -0.68 5.27 -6.15
N LEU A 32 0.07 4.82 -5.16
CA LEU A 32 1.01 3.72 -5.26
C LEU A 32 0.45 2.51 -4.49
N HIS A 33 0.27 1.40 -5.18
CA HIS A 33 -0.04 0.11 -4.59
C HIS A 33 1.26 -0.67 -4.34
N VAL A 34 1.60 -0.90 -3.08
CA VAL A 34 2.76 -1.70 -2.68
C VAL A 34 2.34 -3.17 -2.61
N ARG A 35 2.84 -3.96 -3.55
CA ARG A 35 2.60 -5.39 -3.70
C ARG A 35 3.88 -6.16 -3.51
N LYS A 36 4.06 -6.74 -2.32
CA LYS A 36 5.21 -7.59 -1.97
C LYS A 36 4.73 -8.83 -1.21
N PRO A 37 4.22 -9.86 -1.91
CA PRO A 37 3.50 -10.97 -1.28
C PRO A 37 4.36 -11.84 -0.36
N GLY A 38 5.68 -11.90 -0.59
CA GLY A 38 6.62 -12.69 0.21
C GLY A 38 7.30 -11.93 1.34
N TRP A 39 7.05 -10.62 1.50
CA TRP A 39 7.71 -9.84 2.53
C TRP A 39 7.17 -10.15 3.92
N SER A 40 8.06 -10.10 4.92
CA SER A 40 7.65 -10.06 6.32
C SER A 40 7.04 -8.69 6.67
N ARG A 41 6.32 -8.61 7.79
CA ARG A 41 5.81 -7.34 8.31
C ARG A 41 6.92 -6.32 8.48
N ALA A 42 8.06 -6.73 9.03
CA ALA A 42 9.22 -5.87 9.26
C ALA A 42 9.83 -5.32 7.96
N ALA A 43 9.89 -6.15 6.90
CA ALA A 43 10.37 -5.71 5.59
C ALA A 43 9.43 -4.66 4.98
N MET A 44 8.11 -4.91 5.02
CA MET A 44 7.11 -3.95 4.57
C MET A 44 7.15 -2.64 5.36
N GLU A 45 7.28 -2.72 6.68
CA GLU A 45 7.38 -1.54 7.55
C GLU A 45 8.68 -0.75 7.34
N ALA A 46 9.78 -1.41 6.98
CA ALA A 46 11.01 -0.72 6.60
C ALA A 46 10.83 0.06 5.29
N ASP A 47 10.18 -0.54 4.29
CA ASP A 47 9.90 0.09 3.00
C ASP A 47 8.95 1.30 3.14
N VAL A 48 7.86 1.14 3.89
CA VAL A 48 6.94 2.24 4.20
C VAL A 48 7.66 3.40 4.88
N ARG A 49 8.56 3.13 5.85
CA ARG A 49 9.34 4.18 6.53
C ARG A 49 10.38 4.85 5.64
N ALA A 50 10.88 4.16 4.62
CA ALA A 50 11.82 4.72 3.67
C ALA A 50 11.16 5.71 2.70
N ILE A 51 9.86 5.57 2.45
CA ILE A 51 9.07 6.51 1.66
C ILE A 51 8.80 7.78 2.50
N PRO A 52 9.01 9.00 1.97
CA PRO A 52 8.71 10.22 2.71
C PRO A 52 7.24 10.29 3.17
N ALA A 53 7.04 10.67 4.44
CA ALA A 53 5.72 10.70 5.09
C ALA A 53 4.66 11.54 4.34
N ALA A 54 5.09 12.57 3.59
CA ALA A 54 4.23 13.38 2.74
C ALA A 54 3.47 12.55 1.67
N TYR A 55 3.98 11.38 1.30
CA TYR A 55 3.37 10.48 0.32
C TYR A 55 2.55 9.36 0.95
N HIS A 56 2.55 9.16 2.27
CA HIS A 56 1.87 8.03 2.92
C HIS A 56 0.37 7.96 2.60
N ARG A 57 -0.31 9.10 2.54
CA ARG A 57 -1.73 9.19 2.15
C ARG A 57 -2.02 8.82 0.69
N ARG A 58 -1.00 8.43 -0.07
CA ARG A 58 -1.07 7.92 -1.44
C ARG A 58 -0.74 6.43 -1.53
N LEU A 59 -0.33 5.79 -0.42
CA LEU A 59 0.08 4.38 -0.39
C LEU A 59 -1.08 3.44 -0.08
N VAL A 60 -1.17 2.35 -0.84
CA VAL A 60 -2.11 1.25 -0.63
C VAL A 60 -1.32 -0.05 -0.48
N LEU A 61 -1.52 -0.78 0.62
CA LEU A 61 -0.81 -2.05 0.85
C LEU A 61 -1.62 -3.27 0.41
N HIS A 62 -0.95 -4.26 -0.19
CA HIS A 62 -1.57 -5.55 -0.54
C HIS A 62 -1.41 -6.63 0.54
N THR A 63 -0.55 -6.41 1.54
CA THR A 63 -0.29 -7.29 2.70
C THR A 63 -0.03 -6.43 3.95
N HIS A 64 0.05 -7.04 5.14
CA HIS A 64 0.37 -6.37 6.42
C HIS A 64 -0.49 -5.11 6.67
N TYR A 65 -1.79 -5.29 6.53
CA TYR A 65 -2.80 -4.22 6.51
C TYR A 65 -2.84 -3.36 7.76
N GLU A 66 -2.40 -3.88 8.89
CA GLU A 66 -2.26 -3.14 10.15
C GLU A 66 -1.28 -1.96 10.03
N LEU A 67 -0.30 -2.02 9.13
CA LEU A 67 0.60 -0.90 8.86
C LEU A 67 -0.15 0.31 8.27
N ALA A 68 -1.28 0.09 7.59
CA ALA A 68 -2.13 1.18 7.12
C ALA A 68 -2.74 2.00 8.26
N LEU A 69 -2.95 1.36 9.42
CA LEU A 69 -3.39 2.03 10.65
C LEU A 69 -2.27 2.86 11.26
N GLN A 70 -1.08 2.27 11.35
CA GLN A 70 0.08 2.84 12.04
C GLN A 70 0.69 4.04 11.31
N TYR A 71 0.74 4.00 9.97
CA TYR A 71 1.47 5.00 9.16
C TYR A 71 0.56 6.00 8.43
N ALA A 72 -0.73 6.07 8.79
CA ALA A 72 -1.73 6.93 8.16
C ALA A 72 -1.76 6.78 6.62
N LEU A 73 -1.66 5.53 6.15
CA LEU A 73 -1.64 5.22 4.72
C LEU A 73 -3.02 5.46 4.09
N ARG A 74 -3.06 5.59 2.75
CA ARG A 74 -4.32 5.77 2.00
C ARG A 74 -5.30 4.64 2.26
N GLY A 75 -4.81 3.41 2.33
CA GLY A 75 -5.65 2.25 2.56
C GLY A 75 -5.01 0.92 2.20
N ILE A 76 -5.86 -0.05 1.83
CA ILE A 76 -5.47 -1.44 1.58
C ILE A 76 -6.13 -2.01 0.32
N HIS A 77 -5.48 -3.01 -0.26
CA HIS A 77 -6.00 -3.80 -1.36
C HIS A 77 -6.08 -5.27 -0.94
N LEU A 78 -7.30 -5.79 -0.86
CA LEU A 78 -7.61 -7.16 -0.46
C LEU A 78 -7.42 -8.11 -1.64
N THR A 79 -6.30 -8.82 -1.61
CA THR A 79 -6.05 -9.93 -2.54
C THR A 79 -7.08 -11.04 -2.36
N GLU A 80 -7.26 -11.90 -3.37
CA GLU A 80 -8.16 -13.06 -3.27
C GLU A 80 -7.87 -13.93 -2.05
N ARG A 81 -6.57 -14.14 -1.74
CA ARG A 81 -6.13 -14.87 -0.55
C ARG A 81 -6.59 -14.18 0.73
N ALA A 82 -6.41 -12.85 0.83
CA ALA A 82 -6.78 -12.09 2.02
C ALA A 82 -8.28 -12.05 2.27
N ARG A 83 -9.11 -12.09 1.21
CA ARG A 83 -10.58 -12.16 1.38
C ARG A 83 -11.07 -13.45 2.05
N ARG A 84 -10.24 -14.50 2.07
CA ARG A 84 -10.52 -15.77 2.76
C ARG A 84 -9.99 -15.79 4.19
N ASP A 85 -9.32 -14.72 4.63
CA ASP A 85 -8.77 -14.63 5.97
C ASP A 85 -9.88 -14.38 7.01
N PRO A 86 -10.07 -15.27 8.01
CA PRO A 86 -11.08 -15.10 9.04
C PRO A 86 -10.83 -13.89 9.95
N ALA A 87 -9.64 -13.29 9.95
CA ALA A 87 -9.34 -12.08 10.70
C ALA A 87 -9.85 -10.80 10.02
N LEU A 88 -10.18 -10.83 8.72
CA LEU A 88 -10.58 -9.66 7.94
C LEU A 88 -11.79 -8.89 8.54
N PRO A 89 -12.87 -9.53 9.02
CA PRO A 89 -13.99 -8.84 9.66
C PRO A 89 -13.60 -8.02 10.89
N ARG A 90 -12.50 -8.37 11.59
CA ARG A 90 -11.99 -7.61 12.74
C ARG A 90 -11.12 -6.42 12.32
N LEU A 91 -10.55 -6.47 11.12
CA LEU A 91 -9.68 -5.44 10.59
C LEU A 91 -10.48 -4.29 9.95
N LEU A 92 -11.49 -4.59 9.12
CA LEU A 92 -12.21 -3.60 8.34
C LEU A 92 -12.82 -2.44 9.17
N PRO A 93 -13.46 -2.69 10.33
CA PRO A 93 -14.01 -1.61 11.16
C PRO A 93 -12.94 -0.64 11.69
N ARG A 94 -11.66 -1.05 11.72
CA ARG A 94 -10.54 -0.25 12.20
C ARG A 94 -9.99 0.70 11.14
N LEU A 95 -10.47 0.65 9.90
CA LEU A 95 -9.97 1.43 8.76
C LEU A 95 -10.94 2.57 8.34
N PRO A 96 -11.43 3.43 9.25
CA PRO A 96 -12.37 4.49 8.86
C PRO A 96 -11.70 5.48 7.91
N GLY A 97 -12.43 5.91 6.88
CA GLY A 97 -11.98 6.90 5.89
C GLY A 97 -10.84 6.44 4.97
N ARG A 98 -10.43 5.17 5.04
CA ARG A 98 -9.38 4.61 4.19
C ARG A 98 -9.96 3.91 2.96
N SER A 99 -9.20 3.92 1.87
CA SER A 99 -9.56 3.18 0.66
C SER A 99 -9.44 1.67 0.92
N VAL A 100 -10.53 0.93 0.76
CA VAL A 100 -10.51 -0.53 0.72
C VAL A 100 -10.90 -0.94 -0.69
N SER A 101 -9.98 -1.60 -1.38
CA SER A 101 -10.20 -2.15 -2.71
C SER A 101 -9.93 -3.65 -2.69
N ALA A 102 -10.38 -4.38 -3.70
CA ALA A 102 -10.17 -5.82 -3.81
C ALA A 102 -9.92 -6.21 -5.27
N SER A 103 -9.19 -7.31 -5.49
CA SER A 103 -8.98 -7.91 -6.82
C SER A 103 -10.22 -8.59 -7.35
#